data_AF-E6KIF4-F1
#
_entry.id   AF-E6KIF4-F1
#
_cell.length_a   1.000
_cell.length_b   1.000
_cell.length_c   1.000
_cell.angle_alpha   90.00
_cell.angle_beta   90.00
_cell.angle_gamma   90.00
#
_symmetry.space_group_name_H-M   'P 1'
#
loop_
_entity.id
_entity.type
_entity.pdbx_description
1 polymer ?
#
loop_
_entity_poly.entity_id
_entity_poly.type
_entity_poly.pdbx_seq_one_letter_code
_entity_poly.pdbx_strand_id
1 'polypeptide(L)'
;MKKFFTELLKNIFWRHILSFAGIIFIIYSIPKANYFIIKYLLLLVMVMLSISYFALSNYYKLDRKNDGDKPALVIRAIVSIFLWIVILAWIQILLSSFNINLDEQFMEICSLLLAFLLIVSLLAIIIGIKFRTLLVLMMVLLPILLLLGAFDIKWWALVTGFITLWNFINSEDFLTYLRGGKKLENVPKELKYKWSINKFVIYILTFLFYFSLIISSFFEKKNPCYFEDYLSNGATRVYSMLFLVVSMIILFGILFGYYYLLNQKTEEGRVAKFLLNIGKKIGLDKFNSTIKLYVKAKKGELK
;
A
#
# COMPACT_ATOMS: atom_id res chain seq x y z
N MET A 1 -29.68 -5.21 18.59
CA MET A 1 -29.71 -3.78 18.19
C MET A 1 -29.54 -2.83 19.37
N LYS A 2 -30.38 -2.89 20.42
CA LYS A 2 -30.31 -1.98 21.59
C LYS A 2 -28.92 -1.96 22.29
N LYS A 3 -28.31 -3.14 22.51
CA LYS A 3 -26.98 -3.26 23.13
C LYS A 3 -25.87 -2.57 22.31
N PHE A 4 -25.88 -2.79 20.98
CA PHE A 4 -24.95 -2.16 20.05
C PHE A 4 -25.05 -0.63 20.07
N PHE A 5 -26.26 -0.06 20.05
CA PHE A 5 -26.44 1.39 20.14
C PHE A 5 -25.97 1.96 21.48
N THR A 6 -26.27 1.30 22.60
CA THR A 6 -25.80 1.75 23.92
C THR A 6 -24.28 1.72 24.01
N GLU A 7 -23.66 0.68 23.47
CA GLU A 7 -22.21 0.50 23.43
C GLU A 7 -21.54 1.53 22.50
N LEU A 8 -22.13 1.78 21.33
CA LEU A 8 -21.73 2.86 20.42
C LEU A 8 -21.78 4.23 21.12
N LEU A 9 -22.89 4.57 21.77
CA LEU A 9 -23.07 5.86 22.46
C LEU A 9 -22.07 6.04 23.61
N LYS A 10 -21.79 4.95 24.36
CA LYS A 10 -20.75 4.94 25.39
C LYS A 10 -19.38 5.16 24.75
N ASN A 11 -19.10 4.45 23.67
CA ASN A 11 -17.82 4.49 22.98
C ASN A 11 -17.58 5.85 22.32
N ILE A 12 -18.56 6.55 21.77
CA ILE A 12 -18.34 7.90 21.20
C ILE A 12 -18.30 9.02 22.25
N PHE A 13 -18.49 8.67 23.53
CA PHE A 13 -18.64 9.62 24.64
C PHE A 13 -19.81 10.59 24.42
N TRP A 14 -20.98 10.06 24.06
CA TRP A 14 -22.15 10.83 23.69
C TRP A 14 -22.50 11.96 24.67
N ARG A 15 -22.28 11.76 25.97
CA ARG A 15 -22.50 12.80 26.99
C ARG A 15 -21.65 14.06 26.74
N HIS A 16 -20.39 13.91 26.34
CA HIS A 16 -19.52 15.04 26.00
C HIS A 16 -20.03 15.75 24.74
N ILE A 17 -20.41 14.99 23.70
CA ILE A 17 -20.97 15.53 22.46
C ILE A 17 -22.25 16.33 22.75
N LEU A 18 -23.12 15.81 23.63
CA LEU A 18 -24.35 16.47 24.03
C LEU A 18 -24.08 17.76 24.82
N SER A 19 -23.10 17.76 25.73
CA SER A 19 -22.66 18.98 26.43
C SER A 19 -22.15 20.04 25.45
N PHE A 20 -21.40 19.64 24.42
CA PHE A 20 -20.96 20.52 23.35
C PHE A 20 -22.12 21.14 22.58
N ALA A 21 -23.08 20.31 22.14
CA ALA A 21 -24.27 20.79 21.43
C ALA A 21 -25.09 21.77 22.27
N GLY A 22 -25.23 21.50 23.58
CA GLY A 22 -25.91 22.38 24.53
C GLY A 22 -25.22 23.75 24.65
N ILE A 23 -23.89 23.79 24.74
CA ILE A 23 -23.15 25.06 24.82
C ILE A 23 -23.27 25.86 23.50
N ILE A 24 -23.16 25.19 22.35
CA ILE A 24 -23.34 25.84 21.04
C ILE A 24 -24.74 26.46 20.93
N PHE A 25 -25.77 25.72 21.36
CA PHE A 25 -27.14 26.22 21.39
C PHE A 25 -27.28 27.47 22.26
N ILE A 26 -26.71 27.46 23.48
CA ILE A 26 -26.69 28.63 24.37
C ILE A 26 -26.00 29.83 23.71
N ILE A 27 -24.85 29.63 23.07
CA ILE A 27 -24.12 30.71 22.36
C ILE A 27 -24.99 31.32 21.26
N TYR A 28 -25.71 30.48 20.51
CA TYR A 28 -26.57 30.93 19.41
C TYR A 28 -27.83 31.67 19.90
N SER A 29 -28.38 31.28 21.04
CA SER A 29 -29.57 31.92 21.64
C SER A 29 -29.28 33.28 22.31
N ILE A 30 -28.02 33.63 22.57
CA ILE A 30 -27.66 34.91 23.22
C ILE A 30 -27.58 36.05 22.17
N PRO A 31 -28.34 37.15 22.33
CA PRO A 31 -28.25 38.31 21.45
C PRO A 31 -26.83 38.88 21.39
N LYS A 32 -26.34 39.18 20.18
CA LYS A 32 -24.95 39.57 19.90
C LYS A 32 -24.44 40.75 20.75
N ALA A 33 -25.31 41.66 21.19
CA ALA A 33 -24.95 42.96 21.72
C ALA A 33 -24.63 43.02 23.24
N ASN A 34 -25.10 42.07 24.07
CA ASN A 34 -25.13 42.31 25.53
C ASN A 34 -24.15 41.49 26.39
N TYR A 35 -23.50 40.44 25.88
CA TYR A 35 -22.74 39.52 26.75
C TYR A 35 -21.45 38.98 26.13
N PHE A 36 -20.49 39.88 25.83
CA PHE A 36 -19.18 39.53 25.28
C PHE A 36 -18.41 38.55 26.19
N ILE A 37 -18.29 38.86 27.48
CA ILE A 37 -17.55 38.04 28.47
C ILE A 37 -18.10 36.62 28.57
N ILE A 38 -19.43 36.46 28.57
CA ILE A 38 -20.08 35.15 28.65
C ILE A 38 -19.70 34.27 27.46
N LYS A 39 -19.56 34.85 26.25
CA LYS A 39 -19.15 34.09 25.06
C LYS A 39 -17.73 33.53 25.18
N TYR A 40 -16.78 34.31 25.69
CA TYR A 40 -15.41 33.80 25.92
C TYR A 40 -15.36 32.75 27.02
N LEU A 41 -16.14 32.93 28.08
CA LEU A 41 -16.23 31.94 29.16
C LEU A 41 -16.82 30.62 28.65
N LEU A 42 -17.88 30.66 27.84
CA LEU A 42 -18.45 29.48 27.18
C LEU A 42 -17.45 28.82 26.21
N LEU A 43 -16.69 29.61 25.45
CA LEU A 43 -15.63 29.09 24.58
C LEU A 43 -14.51 28.40 25.38
N LEU A 44 -14.09 28.97 26.50
CA LEU A 44 -13.11 28.35 27.40
C LEU A 44 -13.63 27.03 27.99
N VAL A 45 -14.91 26.97 28.36
CA VAL A 45 -15.55 25.71 28.78
C VAL A 45 -15.53 24.68 27.64
N MET A 46 -15.81 25.10 26.41
CA MET A 46 -15.67 24.22 25.24
C MET A 46 -14.23 23.72 25.06
N VAL A 47 -13.21 24.56 25.25
CA VAL A 47 -11.80 24.14 25.19
C VAL A 47 -11.48 23.10 26.27
N MET A 48 -11.93 23.31 27.50
CA MET A 48 -11.76 22.32 28.58
C MET A 48 -12.44 20.98 28.25
N LEU A 49 -13.65 21.02 27.71
CA LEU A 49 -14.36 19.83 27.26
C LEU A 49 -13.66 19.15 26.09
N SER A 50 -13.06 19.90 25.15
CA SER A 50 -12.25 19.35 24.05
C SER A 50 -11.04 18.59 24.60
N ILE A 51 -10.30 19.19 25.54
CA ILE A 51 -9.13 18.56 26.17
C ILE A 51 -9.54 17.29 26.93
N SER A 52 -10.64 17.34 27.69
CA SER A 52 -11.21 16.18 28.38
C SER A 52 -11.57 15.06 27.39
N TYR A 53 -12.20 15.39 26.26
CA TYR A 53 -12.55 14.42 25.23
C TYR A 53 -11.30 13.75 24.63
N PHE A 54 -10.25 14.52 24.34
CA PHE A 54 -8.99 13.96 23.85
C PHE A 54 -8.34 13.02 24.87
N ALA A 55 -8.35 13.38 26.16
CA ALA A 55 -7.86 12.53 27.23
C ALA A 55 -8.64 11.21 27.31
N LEU A 56 -9.98 11.26 27.28
CA LEU A 56 -10.83 10.06 27.30
C LEU A 56 -10.62 9.19 26.05
N SER A 57 -10.52 9.80 24.87
CA SER A 57 -10.31 9.08 23.62
C SER A 57 -8.95 8.38 23.57
N ASN A 58 -7.92 8.97 24.18
CA ASN A 58 -6.59 8.35 24.30
C ASN A 58 -6.56 7.21 25.33
N TYR A 59 -7.32 7.35 26.43
CA TYR A 59 -7.43 6.33 27.47
C TYR A 59 -8.22 5.10 27.00
N TYR A 60 -9.44 5.31 26.48
CA TYR A 60 -10.29 4.23 25.98
C TYR A 60 -9.99 3.94 24.52
N LYS A 61 -8.96 3.11 24.28
CA LYS A 61 -8.60 2.67 22.94
C LYS A 61 -9.56 1.60 22.44
N LEU A 62 -10.17 1.84 21.30
CA LEU A 62 -10.94 0.86 20.55
C LEU A 62 -10.05 0.12 19.56
N ASP A 63 -10.37 -1.13 19.27
CA ASP A 63 -9.63 -1.90 18.28
C ASP A 63 -10.08 -1.53 16.87
N ARG A 64 -9.14 -1.18 16.01
CA ARG A 64 -9.41 -0.84 14.60
C ARG A 64 -9.66 -2.08 13.75
N LYS A 65 -9.22 -3.26 14.21
CA LYS A 65 -9.47 -4.53 13.53
C LYS A 65 -10.88 -5.06 13.77
N ASN A 66 -11.53 -4.66 14.86
CA ASN A 66 -12.87 -5.07 15.19
C ASN A 66 -13.91 -4.24 14.41
N ASP A 67 -14.69 -4.91 13.56
CA ASP A 67 -15.70 -4.24 12.73
C ASP A 67 -16.79 -3.55 13.57
N GLY A 68 -17.10 -4.06 14.76
CA GLY A 68 -18.08 -3.44 15.67
C GLY A 68 -17.64 -2.07 16.21
N ASP A 69 -16.33 -1.83 16.29
CA ASP A 69 -15.76 -0.59 16.83
C ASP A 69 -15.52 0.48 15.76
N LYS A 70 -15.47 0.10 14.47
CA LYS A 70 -15.24 1.02 13.34
C LYS A 70 -16.21 2.20 13.31
N PRO A 71 -17.53 2.04 13.49
CA PRO A 71 -18.46 3.18 13.50
C PRO A 71 -18.14 4.18 14.61
N ALA A 72 -17.80 3.70 15.82
CA ALA A 72 -17.42 4.56 16.93
C ALA A 72 -16.12 5.33 16.64
N LEU A 73 -15.14 4.65 16.05
CA LEU A 73 -13.86 5.24 15.63
C LEU A 73 -14.05 6.33 14.56
N VAL A 74 -14.92 6.12 13.58
CA VAL A 74 -15.25 7.12 12.54
C VAL A 74 -15.87 8.36 13.17
N ILE A 75 -16.86 8.19 14.04
CA ILE A 75 -17.51 9.31 14.75
C ILE A 75 -16.48 10.05 15.60
N ARG A 76 -15.65 9.35 16.36
CA ARG A 76 -14.57 9.97 17.16
C ARG A 76 -13.59 10.76 16.29
N ALA A 77 -13.24 10.27 15.10
CA ALA A 77 -12.36 10.99 14.18
C ALA A 77 -12.98 12.30 13.68
N ILE A 78 -14.25 12.29 13.30
CA ILE A 78 -14.98 13.49 12.87
C ILE A 78 -15.11 14.49 14.03
N VAL A 79 -15.54 14.03 15.21
CA VAL A 79 -15.67 14.88 16.41
C VAL A 79 -14.31 15.48 16.77
N SER A 80 -13.23 14.71 16.69
CA SER A 80 -11.89 15.20 17.04
C SER A 80 -11.45 16.43 16.22
N ILE A 81 -11.87 16.54 14.96
CA ILE A 81 -11.57 17.69 14.10
C ILE A 81 -12.33 18.92 14.55
N PHE A 82 -13.63 18.76 14.84
CA PHE A 82 -14.43 19.86 15.36
C PHE A 82 -13.83 20.42 16.66
N LEU A 83 -13.35 19.54 17.53
CA LEU A 83 -12.70 19.93 18.78
C LEU A 83 -11.36 20.64 18.56
N TRP A 84 -10.58 20.23 17.54
CA TRP A 84 -9.36 20.95 17.15
C TRP A 84 -9.65 22.36 16.64
N ILE A 85 -10.73 22.55 15.87
CA ILE A 85 -11.16 23.89 15.39
C ILE A 85 -11.49 24.80 16.58
N VAL A 86 -12.19 24.28 17.60
CA VAL A 86 -12.50 25.03 18.82
C VAL A 86 -11.22 25.47 19.55
N ILE A 87 -10.24 24.57 19.67
CA ILE A 87 -8.94 24.89 20.30
C ILE A 87 -8.18 25.93 19.48
N LEU A 88 -8.14 25.80 18.14
CA LEU A 88 -7.51 26.78 17.26
C LEU A 88 -8.13 28.17 17.39
N ALA A 89 -9.46 28.25 17.44
CA ALA A 89 -10.17 29.52 17.64
C ALA A 89 -9.78 30.18 18.98
N TRP A 90 -9.65 29.39 20.06
CA TRP A 90 -9.18 29.89 21.34
C TRP A 90 -7.73 30.37 21.30
N ILE A 91 -6.84 29.61 20.65
CA ILE A 91 -5.43 30.00 20.48
C ILE A 91 -5.34 31.32 19.70
N GLN A 92 -6.14 31.49 18.65
CA GLN A 92 -6.18 32.74 17.87
C GLN A 92 -6.58 33.94 18.72
N ILE A 93 -7.61 33.79 19.57
CA ILE A 93 -8.03 34.82 20.53
C ILE A 93 -6.93 35.12 21.55
N LEU A 94 -6.25 34.10 22.04
CA LEU A 94 -5.18 34.26 23.01
C LEU A 94 -3.99 34.99 22.39
N LEU A 95 -3.59 34.65 21.17
CA LEU A 95 -2.51 35.32 20.45
C LEU A 95 -2.86 36.77 20.11
N SER A 96 -4.10 37.05 19.69
CA SER A 96 -4.53 38.43 19.41
C SER A 96 -4.52 39.31 20.65
N SER A 97 -4.74 38.74 21.85
CA SER A 97 -4.57 39.46 23.12
C SER A 97 -3.12 39.91 23.38
N PHE A 98 -2.13 39.24 22.77
CA PHE A 98 -0.72 39.63 22.77
C PHE A 98 -0.34 40.46 21.53
N ASN A 99 -1.32 40.95 20.76
CA ASN A 99 -1.11 41.68 19.51
C ASN A 99 -0.41 40.85 18.42
N ILE A 100 -0.49 39.52 18.50
CA ILE A 100 0.02 38.59 17.50
C ILE A 100 -1.15 38.14 16.63
N ASN A 101 -1.25 38.67 15.42
CA ASN A 101 -2.24 38.22 14.45
C ASN A 101 -1.70 37.04 13.65
N LEU A 102 -2.49 35.96 13.58
CA LEU A 102 -2.21 34.85 12.68
C LEU A 102 -2.55 35.26 11.25
N ASP A 103 -1.63 35.00 10.34
CA ASP A 103 -1.83 35.23 8.91
C ASP A 103 -2.94 34.32 8.36
N GLU A 104 -3.70 34.80 7.37
CA GLU A 104 -4.76 34.04 6.72
C GLU A 104 -4.19 32.77 6.07
N GLN A 105 -2.99 32.86 5.48
CA GLN A 105 -2.29 31.71 4.90
C GLN A 105 -2.00 30.62 5.94
N PHE A 106 -1.68 31.02 7.18
CA PHE A 106 -1.44 30.07 8.26
C PHE A 106 -2.72 29.32 8.63
N MET A 107 -3.86 30.02 8.65
CA MET A 107 -5.17 29.41 8.93
C MET A 107 -5.58 28.42 7.83
N GLU A 108 -5.29 28.74 6.56
CA GLU A 108 -5.49 27.82 5.44
C GLU A 108 -4.63 26.55 5.58
N ILE A 109 -3.36 26.68 5.95
CA ILE A 109 -2.47 25.54 6.21
C ILE A 109 -3.01 24.67 7.35
N CYS A 110 -3.46 25.27 8.45
CA CYS A 110 -4.09 24.53 9.55
C CYS A 110 -5.35 23.77 9.11
N SER A 111 -6.20 24.41 8.30
CA SER A 111 -7.41 23.79 7.75
C SER A 111 -7.08 22.59 6.85
N LEU A 112 -6.10 22.74 5.97
CA LEU A 112 -5.61 21.68 5.09
C LEU A 112 -5.02 20.52 5.89
N LEU A 113 -4.25 20.80 6.96
CA LEU A 113 -3.69 19.79 7.85
C LEU A 113 -4.79 19.00 8.58
N LEU A 114 -5.85 19.66 9.04
CA LEU A 114 -6.99 18.99 9.69
C LEU A 114 -7.77 18.11 8.71
N ALA A 115 -7.99 18.58 7.48
CA ALA A 115 -8.61 17.78 6.43
C ALA A 115 -7.76 16.55 6.08
N PHE A 116 -6.44 16.72 5.95
CA PHE A 116 -5.51 15.61 5.73
C PHE A 116 -5.53 14.61 6.88
N LEU A 117 -5.53 15.09 8.13
CA LEU A 117 -5.63 14.25 9.33
C LEU A 117 -6.91 13.40 9.30
N LEU A 118 -8.05 13.96 8.87
CA LEU A 118 -9.32 13.23 8.72
C LEU A 118 -9.16 12.08 7.74
N ILE A 119 -8.69 12.39 6.53
CA ILE A 119 -8.62 11.45 5.41
C ILE A 119 -7.74 10.27 5.80
N VAL A 120 -6.55 10.54 6.36
CA VAL A 120 -5.62 9.48 6.78
C VAL A 120 -6.19 8.69 7.96
N SER A 121 -6.90 9.33 8.90
CA SER A 121 -7.54 8.63 10.02
C SER A 121 -8.63 7.67 9.54
N LEU A 122 -9.49 8.12 8.62
CA LEU A 122 -10.56 7.31 8.03
C LEU A 122 -9.98 6.13 7.23
N LEU A 123 -8.96 6.37 6.39
CA LEU A 123 -8.25 5.31 5.67
C LEU A 123 -7.67 4.27 6.64
N ALA A 124 -7.03 4.73 7.73
CA ALA A 124 -6.46 3.83 8.73
C ALA A 124 -7.54 2.98 9.43
N ILE A 125 -8.75 3.51 9.63
CA ILE A 125 -9.89 2.76 10.21
C ILE A 125 -10.42 1.72 9.22
N ILE A 126 -10.60 2.09 7.95
CA ILE A 126 -11.07 1.18 6.89
C ILE A 126 -10.13 -0.02 6.75
N ILE A 127 -8.83 0.25 6.69
CA ILE A 127 -7.77 -0.77 6.55
C ILE A 127 -7.57 -1.56 7.87
N GLY A 128 -7.96 -1.00 9.01
CA GLY A 128 -7.80 -1.64 10.32
C GLY A 128 -6.39 -1.55 10.89
N ILE A 129 -5.62 -0.52 10.51
CA ILE A 129 -4.24 -0.30 10.96
C ILE A 129 -4.09 0.97 11.81
N LYS A 130 -3.01 1.05 12.57
CA LYS A 130 -2.69 2.25 13.37
C LYS A 130 -2.33 3.41 12.45
N PHE A 131 -2.74 4.62 12.82
CA PHE A 131 -2.50 5.85 12.06
C PHE A 131 -1.01 6.07 11.77
N ARG A 132 -0.14 5.89 12.79
CA ARG A 132 1.32 5.99 12.62
C ARG A 132 1.86 4.99 11.61
N THR A 133 1.34 3.76 11.62
CA THR A 133 1.75 2.72 10.67
C THR A 133 1.34 3.10 9.25
N LEU A 134 0.13 3.64 9.05
CA LEU A 134 -0.29 4.13 7.74
C LEU A 134 0.58 5.30 7.25
N LEU A 135 0.91 6.25 8.13
CA LEU A 135 1.79 7.37 7.77
C LEU A 135 3.18 6.89 7.33
N VAL A 136 3.80 5.97 8.09
CA VAL A 136 5.09 5.38 7.71
C VAL A 136 4.97 4.64 6.39
N LEU A 137 3.89 3.89 6.19
CA LEU A 137 3.64 3.18 4.94
C LEU A 137 3.54 4.15 3.76
N MET A 138 2.83 5.26 3.92
CA MET A 138 2.75 6.31 2.89
C MET A 138 4.11 6.96 2.63
N MET A 139 4.90 7.25 3.66
CA MET A 139 6.26 7.80 3.50
C MET A 139 7.21 6.87 2.76
N VAL A 140 7.00 5.56 2.80
CA VAL A 140 7.84 4.57 2.11
C VAL A 140 7.30 4.28 0.70
N LEU A 141 6.00 4.03 0.57
CA LEU A 141 5.39 3.66 -0.71
C LEU A 141 5.35 4.83 -1.70
N LEU A 142 5.11 6.05 -1.22
CA LEU A 142 4.97 7.22 -2.11
C LEU A 142 6.28 7.53 -2.85
N PRO A 143 7.47 7.59 -2.20
CA PRO A 143 8.73 7.72 -2.92
C PRO A 143 9.01 6.57 -3.88
N ILE A 144 8.63 5.32 -3.53
CA ILE A 144 8.81 4.17 -4.42
C ILE A 144 7.95 4.34 -5.68
N LEU A 145 6.68 4.75 -5.53
CA LEU A 145 5.78 5.04 -6.65
C LEU A 145 6.32 6.18 -7.54
N LEU A 146 6.82 7.25 -6.93
CA LEU A 146 7.41 8.37 -7.67
C LEU A 146 8.69 7.96 -8.41
N LEU A 147 9.56 7.20 -7.75
CA LEU A 147 10.77 6.67 -8.37
C LEU A 147 10.42 5.75 -9.53
N LEU A 148 9.41 4.89 -9.37
CA LEU A 148 8.87 4.08 -10.45
C LEU A 148 8.29 4.93 -11.56
N GLY A 149 7.63 6.05 -11.29
CA GLY A 149 7.09 6.95 -12.32
C GLY A 149 8.13 7.77 -13.06
N ALA A 150 9.23 8.14 -12.39
CA ALA A 150 10.36 8.87 -12.97
C ALA A 150 11.41 7.94 -13.61
N PHE A 151 11.27 6.63 -13.44
CA PHE A 151 12.23 5.65 -13.96
C PHE A 151 12.33 5.77 -15.49
N ASP A 152 13.54 5.96 -16.00
CA ASP A 152 13.83 6.12 -17.43
C ASP A 152 14.78 5.01 -17.88
N ILE A 153 14.88 4.75 -19.18
CA ILE A 153 15.80 3.79 -19.80
C ILE A 153 17.26 4.04 -19.35
N LYS A 154 17.61 5.27 -19.00
CA LYS A 154 18.94 5.63 -18.44
C LYS A 154 19.29 4.88 -17.16
N TRP A 155 18.29 4.39 -16.41
CA TRP A 155 18.47 3.57 -15.22
C TRP A 155 18.79 2.10 -15.54
N TRP A 156 18.90 1.73 -16.82
CA TRP A 156 19.34 0.42 -17.28
C TRP A 156 20.72 0.04 -16.75
N ALA A 157 21.64 1.00 -16.61
CA ALA A 157 22.95 0.78 -16.01
C ALA A 157 22.85 0.28 -14.56
N LEU A 158 21.84 0.77 -13.81
CA LEU A 158 21.62 0.36 -12.42
C LEU A 158 21.07 -1.06 -12.33
N VAL A 159 20.09 -1.41 -13.18
CA VAL A 159 19.51 -2.75 -13.22
C VAL A 159 20.54 -3.78 -13.68
N THR A 160 21.31 -3.48 -14.74
CA THR A 160 22.39 -4.35 -15.22
C THR A 160 23.51 -4.50 -14.20
N GLY A 161 23.89 -3.43 -13.50
CA GLY A 161 24.82 -3.47 -12.38
C GLY A 161 24.32 -4.42 -11.27
N PHE A 162 23.04 -4.33 -10.91
CA PHE A 162 22.43 -5.21 -9.90
C PHE A 162 22.44 -6.69 -10.32
N ILE A 163 22.07 -6.98 -11.57
CA ILE A 163 22.10 -8.35 -12.13
C ILE A 163 23.53 -8.89 -12.13
N THR A 164 24.50 -8.07 -12.53
CA THR A 164 25.91 -8.46 -12.58
C THR A 164 26.43 -8.80 -11.18
N LEU A 165 26.11 -7.96 -10.19
CA LEU A 165 26.47 -8.18 -8.80
C LEU A 165 25.78 -9.44 -8.24
N TRP A 166 24.50 -9.63 -8.53
CA TRP A 166 23.76 -10.85 -8.14
C TRP A 166 24.37 -12.11 -8.75
N ASN A 167 24.74 -12.05 -10.03
CA ASN A 167 25.37 -13.16 -10.75
C ASN A 167 26.75 -13.48 -10.19
N PHE A 168 27.52 -12.46 -9.80
CA PHE A 168 28.80 -12.61 -9.12
C PHE A 168 28.63 -13.29 -7.77
N ILE A 169 27.73 -12.81 -6.91
CA ILE A 169 27.44 -13.43 -5.59
C ILE A 169 27.04 -14.91 -5.75
N ASN A 170 26.31 -15.24 -6.82
CA ASN A 170 25.90 -16.60 -7.16
C ASN A 170 26.89 -17.29 -8.13
N SER A 171 28.20 -17.06 -7.98
CA SER A 171 29.24 -17.75 -8.75
C SER A 171 30.37 -18.27 -7.87
N GLU A 172 31.22 -19.09 -8.49
CA GLU A 172 32.46 -19.57 -7.88
C GLU A 172 33.45 -18.43 -7.62
N ASP A 173 33.37 -17.35 -8.40
CA ASP A 173 34.23 -16.17 -8.25
C ASP A 173 34.02 -15.50 -6.90
N PHE A 174 32.78 -15.46 -6.40
CA PHE A 174 32.49 -14.92 -5.08
C PHE A 174 33.10 -15.78 -3.96
N LEU A 175 33.08 -17.10 -4.08
CA LEU A 175 33.78 -17.95 -3.11
C LEU A 175 35.29 -17.78 -3.19
N THR A 176 35.83 -17.63 -4.39
CA THR A 176 37.27 -17.36 -4.61
C THR A 176 37.66 -16.03 -3.97
N TYR A 177 36.82 -14.99 -4.11
CA TYR A 177 36.96 -13.71 -3.43
C TYR A 177 36.96 -13.86 -1.90
N LEU A 178 35.97 -14.57 -1.34
CA LEU A 178 35.90 -14.83 0.11
C LEU A 178 37.11 -15.60 0.65
N ARG A 179 37.78 -16.41 -0.18
CA ARG A 179 39.00 -17.15 0.18
C ARG A 179 40.30 -16.40 -0.14
N GLY A 180 40.23 -15.11 -0.49
CA GLY A 180 41.41 -14.30 -0.80
C GLY A 180 42.15 -14.76 -2.06
N GLY A 181 41.42 -15.22 -3.09
CA GLY A 181 41.99 -15.61 -4.39
C GLY A 181 42.37 -17.09 -4.53
N LYS A 182 42.21 -17.90 -3.47
CA LYS A 182 42.51 -19.34 -3.52
C LYS A 182 41.43 -20.10 -4.29
N LYS A 183 41.82 -20.76 -5.39
CA LYS A 183 40.92 -21.60 -6.22
C LYS A 183 40.30 -22.74 -5.39
N LEU A 184 39.07 -23.09 -5.72
CA LEU A 184 38.37 -24.25 -5.15
C LEU A 184 38.60 -25.46 -6.05
N GLU A 185 39.07 -26.57 -5.47
CA GLU A 185 39.28 -27.81 -6.23
C GLU A 185 37.96 -28.48 -6.61
N ASN A 186 36.94 -28.42 -5.73
CA ASN A 186 35.63 -29.00 -5.99
C ASN A 186 34.51 -28.23 -5.28
N VAL A 187 33.65 -27.57 -6.06
CA VAL A 187 32.43 -26.93 -5.55
C VAL A 187 31.28 -27.95 -5.50
N PRO A 188 30.56 -28.10 -4.37
CA PRO A 188 29.43 -29.02 -4.25
C PRO A 188 28.36 -28.81 -5.34
N LYS A 189 27.86 -29.91 -5.92
CA LYS A 189 26.84 -29.86 -6.98
C LYS A 189 25.54 -29.18 -6.50
N GLU A 190 25.17 -29.37 -5.25
CA GLU A 190 23.99 -28.72 -4.65
C GLU A 190 24.11 -27.18 -4.65
N LEU A 191 25.32 -26.66 -4.41
CA LEU A 191 25.57 -25.23 -4.40
C LEU A 191 25.50 -24.67 -5.82
N LYS A 192 26.12 -25.35 -6.80
CA LYS A 192 26.00 -25.00 -8.23
C LYS A 192 24.55 -25.01 -8.72
N TYR A 193 23.73 -25.93 -8.21
CA TYR A 193 22.31 -25.98 -8.50
C TYR A 193 21.56 -24.76 -7.93
N LYS A 194 21.77 -24.43 -6.65
CA LYS A 194 21.18 -23.22 -6.02
C LYS A 194 21.56 -21.94 -6.74
N TRP A 195 22.83 -21.79 -7.12
CA TRP A 195 23.29 -20.65 -7.92
C TRP A 195 22.59 -20.58 -9.28
N SER A 196 22.48 -21.71 -9.98
CA SER A 196 21.78 -21.76 -11.27
C SER A 196 20.30 -21.36 -11.14
N ILE A 197 19.61 -21.80 -10.08
CA ILE A 197 18.24 -21.34 -9.79
C ILE A 197 18.22 -19.84 -9.55
N ASN A 198 19.08 -19.32 -8.68
CA ASN A 198 19.09 -17.89 -8.35
C ASN A 198 19.37 -17.01 -9.56
N LYS A 199 20.26 -17.45 -10.47
CA LYS A 199 20.51 -16.78 -11.76
C LYS A 199 19.28 -16.81 -12.66
N PHE A 200 18.64 -17.98 -12.78
CA PHE A 200 17.43 -18.11 -13.58
C PHE A 200 16.28 -17.23 -13.07
N VAL A 201 16.08 -17.19 -11.75
CA VAL A 201 15.05 -16.37 -11.11
C VAL A 201 15.28 -14.88 -11.38
N ILE A 202 16.51 -14.37 -11.23
CA ILE A 202 16.76 -12.95 -11.49
C ILE A 202 16.54 -12.60 -12.96
N TYR A 203 16.87 -13.49 -13.89
CA TYR A 203 16.63 -13.27 -15.32
C TYR A 203 15.14 -13.23 -15.66
N ILE A 204 14.33 -14.14 -15.10
CA ILE A 204 12.87 -14.10 -15.27
C ILE A 204 12.30 -12.80 -14.70
N LEU A 205 12.67 -12.44 -13.46
CA LEU A 205 12.18 -11.22 -12.82
C LEU A 205 12.54 -9.98 -13.63
N THR A 206 13.77 -9.91 -14.13
CA THR A 206 14.26 -8.82 -14.97
C THR A 206 13.47 -8.74 -16.28
N PHE A 207 13.27 -9.87 -16.96
CA PHE A 207 12.48 -9.92 -18.18
C PHE A 207 11.05 -9.43 -17.96
N LEU A 208 10.38 -9.93 -16.91
CA LEU A 208 9.01 -9.53 -16.56
C LEU A 208 8.91 -8.04 -16.23
N PHE A 209 9.88 -7.53 -15.47
CA PHE A 209 9.94 -6.11 -15.12
C PHE A 209 10.06 -5.23 -16.37
N TYR A 210 10.98 -5.54 -17.29
CA TYR A 210 11.12 -4.77 -18.52
C TYR A 210 9.91 -4.89 -19.44
N PHE A 211 9.37 -6.10 -19.59
CA PHE A 211 8.18 -6.30 -20.40
C PHE A 211 6.99 -5.50 -19.84
N SER A 212 6.89 -5.40 -18.51
CA SER A 212 5.91 -4.54 -17.85
C SER A 212 6.12 -3.05 -18.15
N LEU A 213 7.36 -2.56 -18.13
CA LEU A 213 7.67 -1.18 -18.49
C LEU A 213 7.33 -0.87 -19.95
N ILE A 214 7.55 -1.83 -20.86
CA ILE A 214 7.16 -1.67 -22.27
C ILE A 214 5.65 -1.53 -22.38
N ILE A 215 4.88 -2.41 -21.72
CA ILE A 215 3.42 -2.34 -21.75
C ILE A 215 2.92 -1.04 -21.10
N SER A 216 3.49 -0.63 -19.97
CA SER A 216 3.05 0.59 -19.28
C SER A 216 3.31 1.84 -20.10
N SER A 217 4.39 1.88 -20.90
CA SER A 217 4.74 3.02 -21.74
C SER A 217 3.64 3.43 -22.73
N PHE A 218 2.75 2.51 -23.13
CA PHE A 218 1.60 2.81 -23.99
C PHE A 218 0.51 3.63 -23.29
N PHE A 219 0.46 3.60 -21.96
CA PHE A 219 -0.57 4.25 -21.13
C PHE A 219 -0.02 5.40 -20.29
N GLU A 220 1.30 5.62 -20.31
CA GLU A 220 1.96 6.69 -19.57
C GLU A 220 1.78 8.07 -20.21
N LYS A 221 1.80 9.11 -19.38
CA LYS A 221 1.89 10.49 -19.83
C LYS A 221 3.28 10.73 -20.42
N LYS A 222 3.33 11.15 -21.69
CA LYS A 222 4.58 11.28 -22.48
C LYS A 222 5.53 12.38 -21.98
N ASN A 223 4.99 13.45 -21.38
CA ASN A 223 5.77 14.58 -20.85
C ASN A 223 5.24 14.95 -19.45
N PRO A 224 5.63 14.20 -18.39
CA PRO A 224 5.22 14.51 -17.04
C PRO A 224 5.94 15.77 -16.53
N CYS A 225 5.17 16.80 -16.17
CA CYS A 225 5.71 18.06 -15.65
C CYS A 225 5.38 18.27 -14.17
N TYR A 226 4.32 17.62 -13.68
CA TYR A 226 3.83 17.79 -12.33
C TYR A 226 3.99 16.51 -11.50
N PHE A 227 4.03 16.67 -10.18
CA PHE A 227 4.12 15.57 -9.21
C PHE A 227 3.08 14.46 -9.48
N GLU A 228 1.85 14.87 -9.78
CA GLU A 228 0.73 13.97 -10.06
C GLU A 228 0.94 13.13 -11.33
N ASP A 229 1.64 13.69 -12.32
CA ASP A 229 1.96 12.97 -13.55
C ASP A 229 2.93 11.81 -13.28
N TYR A 230 3.95 12.06 -12.47
CA TYR A 230 4.90 11.02 -12.03
C TYR A 230 4.21 9.97 -11.18
N LEU A 231 3.33 10.37 -10.26
CA LEU A 231 2.56 9.43 -9.45
C LEU A 231 1.67 8.53 -10.33
N SER A 232 0.98 9.14 -11.31
CA SER A 232 0.13 8.43 -12.28
C SER A 232 0.95 7.43 -13.10
N ASN A 233 2.10 7.84 -13.64
CA ASN A 233 2.97 6.95 -14.40
C ASN A 233 3.50 5.79 -13.54
N GLY A 234 3.88 6.07 -12.29
CA GLY A 234 4.29 5.06 -11.32
C GLY A 234 3.19 4.04 -11.05
N ALA A 235 1.95 4.51 -10.85
CA ALA A 235 0.79 3.63 -10.66
C ALA A 235 0.51 2.77 -11.90
N THR A 236 0.54 3.37 -13.10
CA THR A 236 0.38 2.64 -14.38
C THR A 236 1.40 1.52 -14.53
N ARG A 237 2.66 1.74 -14.14
CA ARG A 237 3.72 0.73 -14.12
C ARG A 237 3.43 -0.40 -13.14
N VAL A 238 3.01 -0.09 -11.92
CA VAL A 238 2.62 -1.10 -10.93
C VAL A 238 1.44 -1.93 -11.43
N TYR A 239 0.42 -1.31 -12.02
CA TYR A 239 -0.73 -2.01 -12.57
C TYR A 239 -0.36 -2.91 -13.75
N SER A 240 0.49 -2.43 -14.66
CA SER A 240 1.06 -3.24 -15.73
C SER A 240 1.79 -4.46 -15.19
N MET A 241 2.59 -4.30 -14.13
CA MET A 241 3.35 -5.40 -13.53
C MET A 241 2.43 -6.43 -12.89
N LEU A 242 1.44 -5.98 -12.12
CA LEU A 242 0.43 -6.84 -11.52
C LEU A 242 -0.37 -7.61 -12.58
N PHE A 243 -0.80 -6.93 -13.64
CA PHE A 243 -1.51 -7.54 -14.76
C PHE A 243 -0.67 -8.64 -15.42
N LEU A 244 0.63 -8.39 -15.61
CA LEU A 244 1.57 -9.36 -16.15
C LEU A 244 1.74 -10.59 -15.25
N VAL A 245 1.93 -10.38 -13.95
CA VAL A 245 2.07 -11.48 -12.98
C VAL A 245 0.81 -12.35 -12.99
N VAL A 246 -0.38 -11.75 -12.94
CA VAL A 246 -1.65 -12.47 -12.97
C VAL A 246 -1.81 -13.25 -14.28
N SER A 247 -1.47 -12.61 -15.41
CA SER A 247 -1.52 -13.25 -16.73
C SER A 247 -0.56 -14.42 -16.85
N MET A 248 0.65 -14.32 -16.29
CA MET A 248 1.61 -15.42 -16.23
C MET A 248 1.11 -16.58 -15.36
N ILE A 249 0.50 -16.30 -14.20
CA ILE A 249 -0.10 -17.35 -13.35
C ILE A 249 -1.18 -18.11 -14.13
N ILE A 250 -2.07 -17.38 -14.82
CA ILE A 250 -3.13 -17.99 -15.64
C ILE A 250 -2.52 -18.82 -16.77
N LEU A 251 -1.55 -18.27 -17.50
CA LEU A 251 -0.88 -18.95 -18.60
C LEU A 251 -0.18 -20.24 -18.14
N PHE A 252 0.57 -20.19 -17.04
CA PHE A 252 1.20 -21.38 -16.47
C PHE A 252 0.17 -22.39 -15.97
N GLY A 253 -0.95 -21.93 -15.38
CA GLY A 253 -2.05 -22.81 -15.01
C GLY A 253 -2.66 -23.55 -16.19
N ILE A 254 -2.89 -22.85 -17.31
CA ILE A 254 -3.41 -23.44 -18.55
C ILE A 254 -2.41 -24.42 -19.16
N LEU A 255 -1.13 -24.06 -19.25
CA LEU A 255 -0.07 -24.93 -19.78
C LEU A 255 0.08 -26.19 -18.93
N PHE A 256 0.10 -26.04 -17.60
CA PHE A 256 0.17 -27.18 -16.69
C PHE A 256 -1.05 -28.10 -16.85
N GLY A 257 -2.25 -27.53 -16.91
CA GLY A 257 -3.48 -28.27 -17.18
C GLY A 257 -3.44 -29.01 -18.52
N TYR A 258 -2.93 -28.37 -19.57
CA TYR A 258 -2.76 -28.99 -20.90
C TYR A 258 -1.81 -30.20 -20.84
N TYR A 259 -0.61 -30.06 -20.27
CA TYR A 259 0.36 -31.16 -20.20
C TYR A 259 -0.08 -32.28 -19.26
N TYR A 260 -0.85 -31.96 -18.21
CA TYR A 260 -1.48 -32.94 -17.35
C TYR A 260 -2.50 -33.78 -18.14
N LEU A 261 -3.41 -33.13 -18.87
CA LEU A 261 -4.40 -33.81 -19.72
C LEU A 261 -3.75 -34.62 -20.83
N LEU A 262 -2.70 -34.10 -21.48
CA LEU A 262 -1.98 -34.78 -22.56
C LEU A 262 -1.33 -36.10 -22.10
N ASN A 263 -1.00 -36.23 -20.82
CA ASN A 263 -0.37 -37.42 -20.25
C ASN A 263 -1.35 -38.33 -19.48
N GLN A 264 -2.64 -37.98 -19.42
CA GLN A 264 -3.69 -38.89 -18.92
C GLN A 264 -4.18 -39.82 -20.03
N LYS A 265 -4.65 -41.02 -19.65
CA LYS A 265 -5.14 -42.05 -20.58
C LYS A 265 -6.61 -41.89 -20.98
N THR A 266 -7.37 -41.00 -20.33
CA THR A 266 -8.81 -40.83 -20.56
C THR A 266 -9.15 -39.35 -20.83
N GLU A 267 -9.61 -39.04 -22.04
CA GLU A 267 -10.09 -37.71 -22.43
C GLU A 267 -11.56 -37.53 -22.07
N GLU A 268 -11.87 -37.29 -20.79
CA GLU A 268 -13.25 -37.07 -20.35
C GLU A 268 -13.55 -35.57 -20.16
N GLY A 269 -14.55 -35.06 -20.91
CA GLY A 269 -15.08 -33.69 -20.78
C GLY A 269 -14.87 -32.78 -22.00
N ARG A 270 -15.85 -31.91 -22.29
CA ARG A 270 -15.81 -30.96 -23.43
C ARG A 270 -14.64 -29.97 -23.32
N VAL A 271 -14.34 -29.50 -22.11
CA VAL A 271 -13.28 -28.52 -21.85
C VAL A 271 -11.89 -29.14 -22.08
N ALA A 272 -11.68 -30.40 -21.68
CA ALA A 272 -10.42 -31.11 -21.90
C ALA A 272 -10.14 -31.32 -23.40
N LYS A 273 -11.14 -31.77 -24.16
CA LYS A 273 -11.02 -31.91 -25.63
C LYS A 273 -10.74 -30.58 -26.32
N PHE A 274 -11.38 -29.51 -25.87
CA PHE A 274 -11.14 -28.16 -26.40
C PHE A 274 -9.71 -27.68 -26.15
N LEU A 275 -9.21 -27.80 -24.91
CA LEU A 275 -7.82 -27.48 -24.54
C LEU A 275 -6.81 -28.31 -25.33
N LEU A 276 -7.04 -29.61 -25.48
CA LEU A 276 -6.15 -30.49 -26.24
C LEU A 276 -6.12 -30.15 -27.73
N ASN A 277 -7.28 -29.86 -28.34
CA ASN A 277 -7.37 -29.44 -29.73
C ASN A 277 -6.67 -28.10 -29.99
N ILE A 278 -6.89 -27.11 -29.12
CA ILE A 278 -6.20 -25.82 -29.22
C ILE A 278 -4.69 -26.02 -29.09
N GLY A 279 -4.23 -26.77 -28.08
CA GLY A 279 -2.81 -26.98 -27.87
C GLY A 279 -2.14 -27.75 -29.01
N LYS A 280 -2.81 -28.77 -29.58
CA LYS A 280 -2.35 -29.47 -30.80
C LYS A 280 -2.29 -28.53 -32.00
N LYS A 281 -3.29 -27.65 -32.19
CA LYS A 281 -3.30 -26.66 -33.29
C LYS A 281 -2.14 -25.66 -33.18
N ILE A 282 -1.75 -25.30 -31.97
CA ILE A 282 -0.60 -24.39 -31.69
C ILE A 282 0.74 -25.16 -31.69
N GLY A 283 0.73 -26.50 -31.73
CA GLY A 283 1.93 -27.33 -31.76
C GLY A 283 2.59 -27.58 -30.39
N LEU A 284 1.84 -27.42 -29.29
CA LEU A 284 2.32 -27.70 -27.93
C LEU A 284 2.62 -29.18 -27.68
N ASP A 285 2.02 -30.08 -28.46
CA ASP A 285 2.28 -31.52 -28.44
C ASP A 285 3.73 -31.85 -28.81
N LYS A 286 4.34 -31.06 -29.71
CA LYS A 286 5.76 -31.19 -30.08
C LYS A 286 6.70 -30.92 -28.91
N PHE A 287 6.33 -30.04 -27.98
CA PHE A 287 7.12 -29.79 -26.78
C PHE A 287 7.08 -30.95 -25.78
N ASN A 288 6.08 -31.83 -25.84
CA ASN A 288 5.99 -32.97 -24.94
C ASN A 288 7.16 -33.95 -25.13
N SER A 289 7.67 -34.13 -26.36
CA SER A 289 8.85 -34.97 -26.61
C SER A 289 10.11 -34.37 -25.98
N THR A 290 10.29 -33.06 -26.09
CA THR A 290 11.37 -32.30 -25.45
C THR A 290 11.27 -32.36 -23.93
N ILE A 291 10.08 -32.19 -23.36
CA ILE A 291 9.86 -32.34 -21.90
C ILE A 291 10.21 -33.75 -21.45
N LYS A 292 9.79 -34.79 -22.19
CA LYS A 292 10.15 -36.18 -21.89
C LYS A 292 11.66 -36.41 -21.96
N LEU A 293 12.37 -35.78 -22.90
CA LEU A 293 13.85 -35.79 -22.95
C LEU A 293 14.46 -35.16 -21.70
N TYR A 294 14.00 -33.98 -21.28
CA TYR A 294 14.47 -33.36 -20.03
C TYR A 294 14.17 -34.20 -18.79
N VAL A 295 13.01 -34.87 -18.74
CA VAL A 295 12.66 -35.79 -17.65
C VAL A 295 13.57 -37.02 -17.65
N LYS A 296 13.86 -37.61 -18.81
CA LYS A 296 14.82 -38.71 -18.93
C LYS A 296 16.23 -38.28 -18.54
N ALA A 297 16.67 -37.09 -18.97
CA ALA A 297 17.96 -36.50 -18.58
C ALA A 297 18.05 -36.36 -17.05
N LYS A 298 16.99 -35.80 -16.44
CA LYS A 298 16.89 -35.64 -14.98
C LYS A 298 16.98 -36.98 -14.24
N LYS A 299 16.42 -38.05 -14.80
CA LYS A 299 16.48 -39.41 -14.22
C LYS A 299 17.78 -40.16 -14.54
N GLY A 300 18.67 -39.62 -15.37
CA GLY A 300 19.88 -40.30 -15.82
C GLY A 300 19.63 -41.42 -16.83
N GLU A 301 18.46 -41.41 -17.50
CA GLU A 301 18.04 -42.43 -18.46
C GLU A 301 18.52 -42.14 -19.89
N LEU A 302 19.11 -40.96 -20.13
CA LEU A 302 19.81 -40.64 -21.37
C LEU A 302 21.26 -41.11 -21.25
N LYS A 303 21.51 -42.32 -21.77
CA LYS A 303 22.84 -42.86 -22.03
C LYS A 303 23.26 -42.54 -23.45
#